data_AF-A0A1W7MFV4-F1
#
_entry.id   AF-A0A1W7MFV4-F1
#
_cell.length_a   1.000
_cell.length_b   1.000
_cell.length_c   1.000
_cell.angle_alpha   90.00
_cell.angle_beta   90.00
_cell.angle_gamma   90.00
#
_symmetry.space_group_name_H-M   'P 1'
#
loop_
_entity.id
_entity.type
_entity.pdbx_description
1 polymer ?
#
loop_
_entity_poly.entity_id
_entity_poly.type
_entity_poly.pdbx_seq_one_letter_code
_entity_poly.pdbx_strand_id
1 'polypeptide(L)' 'MEITRGGKAPITLLGGEERSFLIDGDEIAFGGKARADGFVPIGFGPCRAEILAAGFGAETDS' A
#
# COMPACT_ATOMS: atom_id res chain seq x y z
N MET A 1 9.77 -5.24 -3.50
CA MET A 1 10.75 -4.32 -4.15
C MET A 1 10.80 -4.52 -5.67
N GLU A 2 9.93 -5.37 -6.23
CA GLU A 2 10.03 -5.96 -7.55
C GLU A 2 9.52 -5.01 -8.63
N ILE A 3 8.39 -4.33 -8.37
CA ILE A 3 7.76 -3.38 -9.28
C ILE A 3 8.77 -2.32 -9.73
N THR A 4 9.62 -1.85 -8.82
CA THR A 4 10.59 -0.78 -9.08
C THR A 4 12.00 -1.31 -9.38
N ARG A 5 12.15 -2.63 -9.58
CA ARG A 5 13.44 -3.32 -9.83
C ARG A 5 14.53 -2.95 -8.82
N GLY A 6 14.17 -2.96 -7.54
CA GLY A 6 15.12 -2.53 -6.53
C GLY A 6 15.21 -1.02 -6.34
N GLY A 7 14.15 -0.28 -6.67
CA GLY A 7 14.15 1.19 -6.66
C GLY A 7 14.89 1.84 -7.82
N LYS A 8 15.43 1.06 -8.76
CA LYS A 8 16.16 1.55 -9.95
C LYS A 8 15.24 2.05 -11.06
N ALA A 9 13.98 1.67 -11.03
CA ALA A 9 12.96 2.06 -12.00
C ALA A 9 11.72 2.53 -11.23
N PRO A 10 11.60 3.82 -10.87
CA PRO A 10 10.43 4.36 -10.20
C PRO A 10 9.15 4.15 -11.02
N ILE A 11 8.00 4.09 -10.35
CA ILE A 11 6.69 4.11 -11.00
C ILE A 11 6.04 5.48 -10.85
N THR A 12 5.35 5.91 -11.89
CA THR A 12 4.51 7.12 -11.86
C THR A 12 3.11 6.75 -11.38
N LEU A 13 2.64 7.41 -10.33
CA LEU A 13 1.27 7.32 -9.85
C LEU A 13 0.33 8.17 -10.71
N LEU A 14 -0.98 7.98 -10.56
CA LEU A 14 -2.00 8.70 -11.34
C LEU A 14 -1.90 10.24 -11.21
N GLY A 15 -1.38 10.74 -10.07
CA GLY A 15 -1.14 12.16 -9.84
C GLY A 15 0.14 12.72 -10.46
N GLY A 16 0.93 11.90 -11.17
CA GLY A 16 2.21 12.28 -11.76
C GLY A 16 3.41 12.16 -10.80
N GLU A 17 3.16 11.89 -9.52
CA GLU A 17 4.22 11.63 -8.55
C GLU A 17 4.95 10.32 -8.85
N GLU A 18 6.24 10.26 -8.55
CA GLU A 18 7.02 9.03 -8.66
C GLU A 18 7.23 8.36 -7.30
N ARG A 19 7.26 7.02 -7.29
CA ARG A 19 7.62 6.20 -6.14
C ARG A 19 8.57 5.08 -6.53
N SER A 20 9.67 4.97 -5.80
CA SER A 20 10.54 3.78 -5.79
C SER A 20 10.24 2.85 -4.61
N PHE A 21 9.81 3.42 -3.49
CA PHE A 21 9.37 2.80 -2.24
C PHE A 21 8.26 3.66 -1.62
N LEU A 22 7.63 3.16 -0.56
CA LEU A 22 6.69 3.94 0.24
C LEU A 22 7.44 5.03 1.02
N ILE A 23 6.78 6.17 1.20
CA ILE A 23 7.24 7.28 2.02
C ILE A 23 6.21 7.61 3.10
N ASP A 24 6.63 8.37 4.10
CA ASP A 24 5.75 8.89 5.15
C ASP A 24 4.55 9.62 4.53
N GLY A 25 3.35 9.30 5.02
CA GLY A 25 2.07 9.81 4.51
C GLY A 25 1.47 9.02 3.35
N ASP A 26 2.16 8.03 2.77
CA ASP A 26 1.54 7.15 1.79
C ASP A 26 0.49 6.24 2.47
N GLU A 27 -0.71 6.13 1.86
CA GLU A 27 -1.71 5.12 2.21
C GLU A 27 -1.66 3.96 1.20
N ILE A 28 -1.67 2.73 1.70
CA ILE A 28 -1.82 1.52 0.89
C ILE A 28 -3.10 0.77 1.23
N ALA A 29 -3.76 0.24 0.21
CA ALA A 29 -4.95 -0.59 0.33
C ALA A 29 -4.81 -1.87 -0.48
N PHE A 30 -4.93 -3.02 0.18
CA PHE A 30 -5.07 -4.32 -0.47
C PHE A 30 -6.54 -4.72 -0.53
N GLY A 31 -6.96 -5.20 -1.70
CA GLY A 31 -8.31 -5.73 -1.91
C GLY A 31 -8.25 -7.05 -2.65
N GLY A 32 -9.17 -7.95 -2.30
CA GLY A 32 -9.33 -9.24 -2.96
C GLY A 32 -10.79 -9.59 -3.16
N LYS A 33 -11.11 -10.24 -4.27
CA LYS A 33 -12.45 -10.74 -4.58
C LYS A 33 -12.39 -12.07 -5.31
N ALA A 34 -13.09 -13.08 -4.80
CA ALA A 34 -13.31 -14.33 -5.50
C ALA A 34 -14.53 -14.21 -6.44
N ARG A 35 -14.40 -14.72 -7.67
CA ARG A 35 -15.45 -14.68 -8.69
C ARG A 35 -15.60 -16.06 -9.35
N ALA A 36 -16.84 -16.44 -9.64
CA ALA A 36 -17.19 -17.63 -10.40
C ALA A 36 -18.47 -17.34 -11.22
N ASP A 37 -18.56 -17.88 -12.43
CA ASP A 37 -19.68 -17.63 -13.34
C ASP A 37 -21.00 -18.13 -12.76
N GLY A 38 -22.05 -17.31 -12.87
CA GLY A 38 -23.37 -17.61 -12.31
C GLY A 38 -23.48 -17.43 -10.79
N PHE A 39 -22.40 -17.06 -10.09
CA PHE A 39 -22.41 -16.83 -8.64
C PHE A 39 -22.17 -15.36 -8.29
N VAL A 40 -22.73 -14.93 -7.16
CA VAL A 40 -22.41 -13.63 -6.59
C VAL A 40 -20.96 -13.63 -6.09
N PRO A 41 -20.14 -12.65 -6.47
CA PRO A 41 -18.72 -12.66 -6.11
C PRO A 41 -18.48 -12.20 -4.66
N ILE A 42 -17.55 -12.87 -3.97
CA ILE A 42 -17.27 -12.69 -2.54
C ILE A 42 -16.05 -11.80 -2.35
N GLY A 43 -16.23 -10.66 -1.67
CA GLY A 43 -15.16 -9.73 -1.35
C GLY A 43 -14.63 -9.91 0.06
N PHE A 44 -13.34 -9.64 0.25
CA PHE A 44 -12.68 -9.69 1.58
C PHE A 44 -12.73 -8.34 2.32
N GLY A 45 -13.26 -7.30 1.68
CA GLY A 45 -13.10 -5.93 2.15
C GLY A 45 -11.68 -5.41 1.91
N PRO A 46 -11.42 -4.12 2.24
CA PRO A 46 -10.10 -3.54 2.11
C PRO A 46 -9.25 -3.81 3.37
N CYS A 47 -7.97 -4.12 3.18
CA CYS A 47 -6.95 -4.03 4.22
C CYS A 47 -6.13 -2.76 3.97
N ARG A 48 -6.21 -1.77 4.87
CA ARG A 48 -5.61 -0.44 4.68
C ARG A 48 -4.61 -0.11 5.78
N ALA A 49 -3.57 0.63 5.44
CA ALA A 49 -2.62 1.20 6.38
C ALA A 49 -2.01 2.49 5.81
N GLU A 50 -1.68 3.43 6.71
CA GLU A 50 -0.90 4.63 6.43
C GLU A 50 0.52 4.44 6.95
N ILE A 51 1.51 4.91 6.20
CA ILE A 51 2.90 4.94 6.64
C ILE A 51 3.11 6.20 7.47
N LEU A 52 3.14 6.06 8.79
CA LEU A 52 3.50 7.17 9.66
C LEU A 52 4.99 7.45 9.60
N ALA A 53 5.35 8.71 9.83
CA ALA A 53 6.73 9.09 10.00
C ALA A 53 7.41 8.28 11.12
N ALA A 54 8.70 8.00 10.92
CA ALA A 54 9.50 7.39 11.96
C ALA A 54 9.44 8.27 13.23
N GLY A 55 8.94 7.71 14.32
CA GLY A 55 8.89 8.41 15.60
C GLY A 55 10.30 8.68 16.13
N PHE A 56 10.54 9.86 16.70
CA PHE A 56 11.68 10.06 17.61
C PHE A 56 11.35 9.43 18.96
N GLY A 57 11.86 8.23 19.24
CA GLY A 57 11.79 7.57 20.56
C GLY A 57 10.42 7.03 20.93
N ALA A 58 10.16 5.75 20.64
CA ALA A 58 9.06 5.03 21.27
C ALA A 58 9.46 4.58 22.68
N GLU A 59 9.41 5.51 23.64
CA GLU A 59 9.14 5.19 25.03
C GLU A 59 8.24 6.28 25.62
N THR A 60 6.94 6.07 25.49
CA THR A 60 6.00 6.32 26.58
C THR A 60 5.17 5.07 26.67
N ASP A 61 5.69 4.11 27.42
CA ASP A 61 4.85 3.13 28.11
C ASP A 61 3.94 3.90 29.08
N SER A 62 2.64 3.60 29.00
CA SER A 62 1.55 3.81 29.96
C SER A 62 1.53 5.06 30.86
#